data_AF-A0AAE3KK48-F1
#
_entry.id   AF-A0AAE3KK48-F1
#
_cell.length_a   1.000
_cell.length_b   1.000
_cell.length_c   1.000
_cell.angle_alpha   90.00
_cell.angle_beta   90.00
_cell.angle_gamma   90.00
#
_symmetry.space_group_name_H-M   'P 1'
#
loop_
_entity.id
_entity.type
_entity.pdbx_description
1 polymer ?
#
loop_
_entity_poly.entity_id
_entity_poly.type
_entity_poly.pdbx_seq_one_letter_code
_entity_poly.pdbx_strand_id
1 'polypeptide(L)' 'MTELAAHPCRSRCAWRPTRRELAGLPVLACQGCGSQWVRSEPWTPIDHDGRIPDAVRAELARRDTG' A
#
# COMPACT_ATOMS: atom_id res chain seq x y z
N MET A 1 1.26 19.56 1.81
CA MET A 1 0.85 18.26 2.40
C MET A 1 0.55 17.32 1.25
N THR A 2 1.33 16.27 1.06
CA THR A 2 1.05 15.31 -0.03
C THR A 2 0.26 14.16 0.54
N GLU A 3 -1.04 14.18 0.31
CA GLU A 3 -2.00 13.18 0.82
C GLU A 3 -1.90 11.87 0.01
N LEU A 4 -2.32 10.76 0.61
CA LEU A 4 -2.43 9.48 -0.09
C LEU A 4 -3.72 9.47 -0.91
N ALA A 5 -3.65 8.97 -2.14
CA ALA A 5 -4.84 8.73 -2.93
C ALA A 5 -5.56 7.45 -2.47
N ALA A 6 -6.88 7.50 -2.26
CA ALA A 6 -7.70 6.32 -1.98
C ALA A 6 -8.84 6.21 -3.00
N HIS A 7 -8.88 5.12 -3.77
CA HIS A 7 -9.87 4.85 -4.80
C HIS A 7 -10.60 3.52 -4.54
N PRO A 8 -11.88 3.40 -4.95
CA PRO A 8 -12.66 2.18 -4.79
C PRO A 8 -11.99 0.99 -5.48
N CYS A 9 -12.08 -0.19 -4.86
CA CYS A 9 -11.55 -1.43 -5.44
C CYS A 9 -12.31 -1.75 -6.74
N ARG A 10 -11.58 -1.95 -7.84
CA ARG A 10 -12.13 -2.34 -9.14
C ARG A 10 -11.90 -3.82 -9.46
N SER A 11 -11.67 -4.65 -8.43
CA SER A 11 -11.26 -6.06 -8.56
C SER A 11 -10.01 -6.24 -9.44
N ARG A 12 -9.15 -5.23 -9.47
CA ARG A 12 -7.90 -5.17 -10.25
C ARG A 12 -6.72 -4.74 -9.40
N CYS A 13 -6.86 -4.81 -8.08
CA CYS A 13 -5.82 -4.37 -7.17
C CYS A 13 -4.54 -5.18 -7.38
N ALA A 14 -3.44 -4.45 -7.53
CA ALA A 14 -2.10 -4.94 -7.82
C ALA A 14 -1.09 -3.99 -7.16
N TRP A 15 -0.80 -4.20 -5.89
CA TRP A 15 0.03 -3.31 -5.08
C TRP A 15 1.51 -3.51 -5.35
N ARG A 16 2.23 -2.41 -5.58
CA ARG A 16 3.66 -2.40 -5.88
C ARG A 16 4.36 -1.26 -5.13
N PRO A 17 5.65 -1.43 -4.79
CA PRO A 17 6.44 -0.34 -4.23
C PRO A 17 6.62 0.78 -5.26
N THR A 18 6.69 2.01 -4.79
CA THR A 18 7.06 3.18 -5.60
C THR A 18 8.43 3.71 -5.20
N ARG A 19 8.93 4.71 -5.93
CA ARG A 19 10.14 5.47 -5.54
C ARG A 19 9.83 6.65 -4.62
N ARG A 20 8.59 6.79 -4.18
CA ARG A 20 8.12 7.91 -3.37
C ARG A 20 8.05 7.50 -1.90
N GLU A 21 8.30 8.47 -1.03
CA GLU A 21 8.14 8.34 0.40
C GLU A 21 7.13 9.38 0.91
N LEU A 22 6.45 9.06 2.00
CA LEU A 22 5.57 9.97 2.72
C LEU A 22 5.95 9.92 4.20
N ALA A 23 6.39 11.07 4.74
CA ALA A 23 6.90 11.17 6.10
C ALA A 23 8.02 10.13 6.41
N GLY A 24 8.89 9.84 5.45
CA GLY A 24 9.95 8.84 5.58
C GLY A 24 9.47 7.38 5.50
N LEU A 25 8.21 7.14 5.12
CA LEU A 25 7.66 5.81 4.89
C LEU A 25 7.57 5.52 3.38
N PRO A 26 8.03 4.35 2.91
CA PRO A 26 7.87 3.95 1.51
C PRO A 26 6.38 3.91 1.12
N VAL A 27 6.03 4.59 0.02
CA VAL A 27 4.68 4.56 -0.53
C VAL A 27 4.53 3.38 -1.47
N LEU A 28 3.51 2.57 -1.22
CA LEU A 28 3.02 1.57 -2.16
C LEU A 28 1.86 2.14 -2.96
N ALA A 29 1.78 1.80 -4.23
CA ALA A 29 0.68 2.20 -5.09
C ALA A 29 0.07 0.98 -5.78
N CYS A 30 -1.25 0.98 -5.86
CA CYS A 30 -2.00 0.01 -6.62
C CYS A 30 -1.97 0.38 -8.11
N GLN A 31 -1.44 -0.51 -8.95
CA GLN A 31 -1.40 -0.30 -10.40
C GLN A 31 -2.80 -0.41 -11.06
N GLY A 32 -3.79 -0.98 -10.36
CA GLY A 32 -5.14 -1.16 -10.89
C GLY A 32 -6.08 0.01 -10.64
N CYS A 33 -6.05 0.60 -9.45
CA CYS A 33 -6.94 1.70 -9.07
C CYS A 33 -6.21 3.01 -8.73
N GLY A 34 -4.88 3.02 -8.67
CA GLY A 34 -4.10 4.21 -8.34
C GLY A 34 -4.04 4.55 -6.84
N SER A 35 -4.73 3.78 -5.98
CA SER A 35 -4.67 3.99 -4.53
C SER A 35 -3.25 3.89 -4.01
N GLN A 36 -2.93 4.66 -2.99
CA GLN A 36 -1.64 4.71 -2.33
C GLN A 36 -1.79 4.28 -0.87
N TRP A 37 -0.73 3.71 -0.33
CA TRP A 37 -0.71 3.20 1.03
C TRP A 37 0.70 3.30 1.62
N VAL A 38 0.77 3.55 2.91
CA VAL A 38 1.99 3.45 3.73
C VAL A 38 1.67 2.65 4.97
N ARG A 39 2.70 2.08 5.61
CA ARG A 39 2.51 1.18 6.76
C ARG A 39 1.86 1.80 8.00
N SER A 40 1.84 3.12 8.12
CA SER A 40 1.15 3.81 9.23
C SER A 40 -0.37 3.79 9.08
N GLU A 41 -0.90 3.48 7.89
CA GLU A 41 -2.34 3.40 7.68
C GLU A 41 -2.99 2.28 8.52
N PRO A 42 -4.23 2.47 8.99
CA PRO A 42 -4.90 1.51 9.85
C PRO A 42 -5.45 0.28 9.12
N TRP A 43 -5.49 0.31 7.78
CA TRP A 43 -6.01 -0.76 6.93
C TRP A 43 -4.89 -1.50 6.19
N THR A 44 -5.12 -2.75 5.82
CA THR A 44 -4.15 -3.59 5.08
C THR A 44 -4.59 -3.80 3.63
N PRO A 45 -3.78 -3.41 2.63
CA PRO A 45 -4.10 -3.64 1.24
C PRO A 45 -4.06 -5.14 0.87
N ILE A 46 -5.03 -5.53 0.05
CA ILE A 46 -5.10 -6.85 -0.58
C ILE A 46 -5.15 -6.68 -2.11
N ASP A 47 -4.54 -7.63 -2.81
CA ASP A 47 -4.68 -7.73 -4.27
C ASP A 47 -6.04 -8.29 -4.65
N HIS A 48 -6.38 -8.20 -5.93
CA HIS A 48 -7.64 -8.71 -6.49
C HIS A 48 -7.90 -10.20 -6.24
N ASP A 49 -6.83 -10.98 -6.04
CA ASP A 49 -6.88 -12.41 -5.72
C ASP A 49 -7.17 -12.69 -4.22
N GLY A 50 -7.36 -11.65 -3.41
CA GLY A 50 -7.66 -11.78 -1.98
C GLY A 50 -6.42 -12.05 -1.11
N ARG A 51 -5.22 -12.01 -1.68
CA ARG A 51 -3.96 -12.19 -0.97
C ARG A 51 -3.33 -10.84 -0.61
N ILE A 52 -2.63 -10.80 0.53
CA ILE A 52 -1.74 -9.68 0.88
C ILE A 52 -0.47 -9.80 0.02
N PRO A 53 -0.15 -8.82 -0.83
CA PRO A 53 1.03 -8.83 -1.67
C PRO A 53 2.32 -8.76 -0.84
N ASP A 54 3.41 -9.32 -1.39
CA ASP A 54 4.69 -9.43 -0.69
C ASP A 54 5.26 -8.08 -0.23
N ALA A 55 5.15 -7.06 -1.08
CA ALA A 55 5.57 -5.70 -0.75
C ALA A 55 4.80 -5.10 0.44
N VAL A 56 3.51 -5.40 0.57
CA VAL A 56 2.70 -4.98 1.72
C VAL A 56 3.11 -5.76 2.96
N ARG A 57 3.32 -7.07 2.83
CA ARG A 57 3.79 -7.94 3.94
C ARG A 57 5.13 -7.49 4.51
N ALA A 58 6.07 -7.10 3.64
CA ALA A 58 7.38 -6.60 4.05
C ALA A 58 7.26 -5.33 4.90
N GLU A 59 6.36 -4.41 4.53
CA GLU A 59 6.12 -3.18 5.30
C GLU A 59 5.34 -3.42 6.60
N LEU A 60 4.42 -4.39 6.62
CA LEU A 60 3.73 -4.81 7.85
C LEU A 60 4.70 -5.41 8.87
N ALA A 61 5.66 -6.24 8.45
CA ALA A 61 6.68 -6.77 9.35
C ALA A 61 7.50 -5.67 10.03
N ARG A 62 7.79 -4.58 9.30
CA ARG A 62 8.49 -3.40 9.83
C ARG A 62 7.65 -2.55 10.77
N ARG A 63 6.31 -2.62 10.66
CA ARG A 63 5.37 -1.93 11.56
C ARG A 63 5.34 -2.59 12.95
N ASP A 64 5.39 -3.92 13.00
CA ASP A 64 5.29 -4.69 14.25
C ASP A 64 6.59 -4.67 15.07
N THR A 65 7.73 -4.41 14.41
CA THR A 65 9.05 -4.38 15.04
C THR A 65 9.41 -2.98 15.59
N GLY A 66 8.45 -2.05 15.68
CA GLY A 66 8.65 -0.64 16.05
C GLY A 66 8.08 -0.28 17.40
#